data_AF-A0A317HHT0-F1
#
_entry.id   AF-A0A317HHT0-F1
#
_cell.length_a   1.000
_cell.length_b   1.000
_cell.length_c   1.000
_cell.angle_alpha   90.00
_cell.angle_beta   90.00
_cell.angle_gamma   90.00
#
_symmetry.space_group_name_H-M   'P 1'
#
loop_
_entity.id
_entity.type
_entity.pdbx_description
1 polymer ?
#
loop_
_entity_poly.entity_id
_entity_poly.type
_entity_poly.pdbx_seq_one_letter_code
_entity_poly.pdbx_strand_id
1 'polypeptide(L)'
;MLDKIGPAIIITHSAGGPFGWLVAEARPNLVKGIIAIEGGGQPFAGPNVWGMSTIPVAYDPPVSDPSEIKTRRVESPEPGVSGYTLQDEPARKLKNLQNIPIVLVTAEASFASPGNPGAVAYFKQAGCRAEELRLTEKGIHGNGHMMMIEKNNREVLRPILEWVEKNVNAGAKASSPKNGPKKDSTAMKLADMGYYWVGTEHKKMPYGTILTGQMYVQYLIPAQVRHPFPIVLVHGGGGSMLHYMGIGEQSGWAHYYAQEGYRVFLIDRPGHGRAPYHPDALGPIGPNVAYAAIAGDTRRSAVGLNHQWPGTGDIGDPLLDQDLAGQNAAPADNVFAHKLWASRGAELLDKIGPAVIQVHSAGGPFGWIVANERPNLVKAIVNVEGGGAPFAPGNNWGITDVPLVYDPPLSDPSQLASKAVTGANGLSYKLQADPVRKLKNLQSIPIVYVVAERSGRNAEPIVAFLKQAGCDAEAMNLKDKGILGNGHFMMFEN
;
A
#
# COMPACT_ATOMS: atom_id res chain seq x y z
N MET A 1 6.79 -18.49 -3.55
CA MET A 1 6.37 -18.02 -2.20
C MET A 1 6.46 -19.13 -1.14
N LEU A 2 5.66 -20.21 -1.21
CA LEU A 2 5.66 -21.25 -0.17
C LEU A 2 7.03 -21.91 0.05
N ASP A 3 7.84 -22.08 -1.01
CA ASP A 3 9.22 -22.58 -0.89
C ASP A 3 10.11 -21.69 0.02
N LYS A 4 9.78 -20.40 0.13
CA LYS A 4 10.50 -19.43 0.99
C LYS A 4 9.97 -19.45 2.43
N ILE A 5 8.66 -19.38 2.62
CA ILE A 5 8.04 -19.24 3.95
C ILE A 5 7.83 -20.57 4.68
N GLY A 6 7.85 -21.69 3.95
CA GLY A 6 7.55 -23.03 4.46
C GLY A 6 6.05 -23.37 4.43
N PRO A 7 5.64 -24.40 5.19
CA PRO A 7 4.25 -24.84 5.24
C PRO A 7 3.27 -23.76 5.68
N ALA A 8 2.12 -23.66 5.03
CA ALA A 8 1.13 -22.61 5.29
C ALA A 8 -0.31 -23.09 5.12
N ILE A 9 -1.24 -22.35 5.75
CA ILE A 9 -2.68 -22.43 5.48
C ILE A 9 -3.00 -21.36 4.44
N ILE A 10 -3.78 -21.71 3.42
CA ILE A 10 -4.22 -20.76 2.40
C ILE A 10 -5.67 -20.38 2.67
N ILE A 11 -5.92 -19.08 2.84
CA ILE A 11 -7.27 -18.52 2.92
C ILE A 11 -7.58 -17.77 1.62
N THR A 12 -8.73 -18.05 1.03
CA THR A 12 -9.21 -17.41 -0.19
C THR A 12 -10.64 -16.91 0.00
N HIS A 13 -11.06 -16.01 -0.89
CA HIS A 13 -12.42 -15.46 -0.90
C HIS A 13 -12.94 -15.37 -2.33
N SER A 14 -14.21 -15.70 -2.54
CA SER A 14 -14.93 -15.47 -3.80
C SER A 14 -14.23 -16.07 -5.03
N ALA A 15 -14.09 -15.31 -6.12
CA ALA A 15 -13.35 -15.70 -7.31
C ALA A 15 -11.87 -16.04 -7.06
N GLY A 16 -11.32 -15.70 -5.89
CA GLY A 16 -9.99 -16.12 -5.45
C GLY A 16 -9.92 -17.59 -5.00
N GLY A 17 -11.06 -18.28 -4.83
CA GLY A 17 -11.14 -19.70 -4.47
C GLY A 17 -10.11 -20.59 -5.17
N PRO A 18 -10.05 -20.59 -6.52
CA PRO A 18 -9.11 -21.37 -7.32
C PRO A 18 -7.65 -21.27 -6.94
N PHE A 19 -7.23 -20.12 -6.41
CA PHE A 19 -5.87 -19.95 -5.94
C PHE A 19 -5.49 -20.99 -4.87
N GLY A 20 -6.41 -21.33 -3.96
CA GLY A 20 -6.16 -22.25 -2.85
C GLY A 20 -5.79 -23.67 -3.32
N TRP A 21 -6.63 -24.27 -4.16
CA TRP A 21 -6.36 -25.62 -4.67
C TRP A 21 -5.27 -25.67 -5.73
N LEU A 22 -5.07 -24.61 -6.52
CA LEU A 22 -3.98 -24.58 -7.51
C LEU A 22 -2.60 -24.44 -6.85
N VAL A 23 -2.50 -23.71 -5.74
CA VAL A 23 -1.27 -23.68 -4.94
C VAL A 23 -1.02 -25.04 -4.28
N ALA A 24 -2.07 -25.69 -3.77
CA ALA A 24 -1.98 -27.04 -3.22
C ALA A 24 -1.58 -28.08 -4.27
N GLU A 25 -2.13 -27.99 -5.48
CA GLU A 25 -1.73 -28.83 -6.62
C GLU A 25 -0.24 -28.71 -6.92
N ALA A 26 0.28 -27.47 -6.95
CA ALA A 26 1.69 -27.22 -7.23
C ALA A 26 2.64 -27.55 -6.07
N ARG A 27 2.17 -27.48 -4.82
CA ARG A 27 2.97 -27.67 -3.59
C ARG A 27 2.17 -28.45 -2.52
N PRO A 28 1.79 -29.71 -2.77
CA PRO A 28 0.87 -30.46 -1.92
C PRO A 28 1.42 -30.73 -0.51
N ASN A 29 2.74 -30.74 -0.35
CA ASN A 29 3.39 -30.95 0.94
C ASN A 29 3.52 -29.66 1.78
N LEU A 30 3.38 -28.48 1.17
CA LEU A 30 3.52 -27.18 1.83
C LEU A 30 2.16 -26.56 2.19
N VAL A 31 1.07 -26.92 1.51
CA VAL A 31 -0.27 -26.50 1.93
C VAL A 31 -0.78 -27.42 3.04
N LYS A 32 -1.11 -26.86 4.20
CA LYS A 32 -1.57 -27.61 5.39
C LYS A 32 -3.08 -27.51 5.63
N GLY A 33 -3.74 -26.56 4.97
CA GLY A 33 -5.19 -26.45 4.95
C GLY A 33 -5.62 -25.35 3.98
N ILE A 34 -6.86 -25.47 3.48
CA ILE A 34 -7.50 -24.49 2.60
C ILE A 34 -8.79 -24.03 3.27
N ILE A 35 -8.92 -22.72 3.45
CA ILE A 35 -10.14 -22.05 3.91
C ILE A 35 -10.64 -21.20 2.75
N ALA A 36 -11.74 -21.59 2.13
CA ALA A 36 -12.33 -20.83 1.03
C ALA A 36 -13.63 -20.19 1.49
N ILE A 37 -13.59 -18.87 1.74
CA ILE A 37 -14.76 -18.07 2.09
C ILE A 37 -15.54 -17.83 0.81
N GLU A 38 -16.65 -18.56 0.64
CA GLU A 38 -17.51 -18.50 -0.54
C GLU A 38 -16.73 -18.60 -1.86
N GLY A 39 -15.70 -19.44 -1.85
CA GLY A 39 -14.68 -19.48 -2.90
C GLY A 39 -14.97 -20.43 -4.05
N GLY A 40 -14.70 -19.99 -5.28
CA GLY A 40 -14.57 -20.80 -6.50
C GLY A 40 -15.83 -21.41 -7.10
N GLY A 41 -17.01 -21.04 -6.61
CA GLY A 41 -18.29 -21.35 -7.25
C GLY A 41 -18.67 -22.82 -7.19
N GLN A 42 -19.27 -23.32 -8.27
CA GLN A 42 -19.73 -24.71 -8.42
C GLN A 42 -18.77 -25.52 -9.30
N PRO A 43 -18.64 -26.83 -9.07
CA PRO A 43 -17.85 -27.71 -9.91
C PRO A 43 -18.41 -27.77 -11.34
N PHE A 44 -17.51 -27.76 -12.32
CA PHE A 44 -17.83 -27.81 -13.75
C PHE A 44 -18.76 -26.68 -14.24
N ALA A 45 -18.81 -25.56 -13.52
CA ALA A 45 -19.60 -24.39 -13.88
C ALA A 45 -18.76 -23.29 -14.52
N GLY A 46 -19.32 -22.63 -15.54
CA GLY A 46 -18.66 -21.54 -16.25
C GLY A 46 -17.30 -21.99 -16.80
N PRO A 47 -16.18 -21.30 -16.45
CA PRO A 47 -14.86 -21.64 -16.98
C PRO A 47 -14.19 -22.85 -16.27
N ASN A 48 -14.80 -23.42 -15.22
CA ASN A 48 -14.18 -24.48 -14.41
C ASN A 48 -14.24 -25.86 -15.07
N VAL A 49 -13.63 -26.05 -16.23
CA VAL A 49 -13.72 -27.31 -17.01
C VAL A 49 -12.95 -28.50 -16.40
N TRP A 50 -12.09 -28.26 -15.40
CA TRP A 50 -11.30 -29.30 -14.72
C TRP A 50 -11.86 -29.66 -13.33
N GLY A 51 -13.13 -29.38 -13.06
CA GLY A 51 -13.77 -29.58 -11.77
C GLY A 51 -13.96 -28.26 -11.05
N MET A 52 -13.08 -27.92 -10.11
CA MET A 52 -13.09 -26.61 -9.43
C MET A 52 -12.07 -25.62 -10.04
N SER A 53 -11.39 -25.97 -11.13
CA SER A 53 -10.36 -25.13 -11.76
C SER A 53 -10.60 -24.94 -13.25
N THR A 54 -10.06 -23.84 -13.78
CA THR A 54 -10.03 -23.52 -15.21
C THR A 54 -8.83 -24.15 -15.94
N ILE A 55 -7.82 -24.58 -15.18
CA ILE A 55 -6.59 -25.20 -15.68
C ILE A 55 -6.44 -26.65 -15.16
N PRO A 56 -5.61 -27.48 -15.81
CA PRO A 56 -5.41 -28.87 -15.42
C PRO A 56 -4.98 -29.06 -13.96
N VAL A 57 -5.48 -30.12 -13.35
CA VAL A 57 -5.10 -30.60 -12.01
C VAL A 57 -4.86 -32.11 -12.08
N ALA A 58 -4.00 -32.64 -11.21
CA ALA A 58 -3.58 -34.03 -11.33
C ALA A 58 -4.67 -35.00 -10.82
N TYR A 59 -5.44 -35.53 -11.76
CA TYR A 59 -6.37 -36.63 -11.52
C TYR A 59 -5.68 -37.99 -11.46
N ASP A 60 -6.29 -38.93 -10.75
CA ASP A 60 -5.98 -40.36 -10.76
C ASP A 60 -7.27 -41.19 -11.00
N PRO A 61 -7.36 -41.95 -12.11
CA PRO A 61 -6.38 -42.04 -13.21
C PRO A 61 -6.16 -40.69 -13.92
N PRO A 62 -5.02 -40.49 -14.64
CA PRO A 62 -4.68 -39.20 -15.25
C PRO A 62 -5.65 -38.79 -16.36
N VAL A 63 -5.81 -37.48 -16.53
CA VAL A 63 -6.66 -36.82 -17.53
C VAL A 63 -5.79 -35.86 -18.34
N SER A 64 -5.84 -35.96 -19.66
CA SER A 64 -5.10 -35.09 -20.58
C SER A 64 -5.97 -34.00 -21.20
N ASP A 65 -7.26 -34.30 -21.39
CA ASP A 65 -8.28 -33.37 -21.90
C ASP A 65 -9.51 -33.35 -20.97
N PRO A 66 -10.08 -32.18 -20.63
CA PRO A 66 -11.19 -32.11 -19.69
C PRO A 66 -12.44 -32.87 -20.18
N SER A 67 -12.60 -33.10 -21.49
CA SER A 67 -13.71 -33.88 -22.05
C SER A 67 -13.67 -35.37 -21.67
N GLU A 68 -12.53 -35.89 -21.19
CA GLU A 68 -12.44 -37.24 -20.64
C GLU A 68 -13.17 -37.37 -19.29
N ILE A 69 -13.44 -36.25 -18.61
CA ILE A 69 -14.20 -36.21 -17.37
C ILE A 69 -15.67 -36.14 -17.74
N LYS A 70 -16.30 -37.32 -17.80
CA LYS A 70 -17.75 -37.39 -17.94
C LYS A 70 -18.40 -36.82 -16.68
N THR A 71 -19.45 -36.01 -16.87
CA THR A 71 -20.15 -35.35 -15.78
C THR A 71 -21.64 -35.61 -15.84
N ARG A 72 -22.28 -35.63 -14.68
CA ARG A 72 -23.74 -35.66 -14.55
C ARG A 72 -24.24 -34.52 -13.66
N ARG A 73 -25.46 -34.07 -13.95
CA ARG A 73 -26.19 -33.15 -13.08
C ARG A 73 -26.75 -33.92 -11.87
N VAL A 74 -26.65 -33.31 -10.70
CA VAL A 74 -27.21 -33.81 -9.44
C VAL A 74 -28.11 -32.72 -8.88
N GLU A 75 -29.36 -33.09 -8.57
CA GLU A 75 -30.26 -32.18 -7.85
C GLU A 75 -29.85 -32.11 -6.38
N SER A 76 -29.91 -30.90 -5.81
CA SER A 76 -29.60 -30.73 -4.40
C SER A 76 -30.76 -31.29 -3.56
N PRO A 77 -30.50 -32.12 -2.54
CA PRO A 77 -31.54 -32.55 -1.60
C PRO A 77 -31.99 -31.43 -0.67
N GLU A 78 -31.27 -30.31 -0.64
CA GLU A 78 -31.54 -29.17 0.21
C GLU A 78 -32.48 -28.16 -0.48
N PRO A 79 -33.65 -27.83 0.12
CA PRO A 79 -34.57 -26.85 -0.44
C PRO A 79 -33.91 -25.49 -0.69
N GLY A 80 -34.15 -24.91 -1.86
CA GLY A 80 -33.61 -23.59 -2.23
C GLY A 80 -32.16 -23.61 -2.73
N VAL A 81 -31.50 -24.77 -2.71
CA VAL A 81 -30.17 -24.93 -3.32
C VAL A 81 -30.30 -25.44 -4.75
N SER A 82 -29.66 -24.75 -5.70
CA SER A 82 -29.60 -25.24 -7.08
C SER A 82 -28.85 -26.56 -7.17
N GLY A 83 -29.27 -27.43 -8.10
CA GLY A 83 -28.45 -28.59 -8.46
C GLY A 83 -27.03 -28.20 -8.90
N TYR A 84 -26.14 -29.18 -8.96
CA TYR A 84 -24.73 -29.01 -9.29
C TYR A 84 -24.22 -30.17 -10.14
N THR A 85 -23.06 -29.99 -10.77
CA THR A 85 -22.49 -30.97 -11.71
C THR A 85 -21.36 -31.74 -11.03
N LEU A 86 -21.42 -33.07 -11.07
CA LEU A 86 -20.38 -33.95 -10.53
C LEU A 86 -19.79 -34.84 -11.62
N GLN A 87 -18.68 -35.52 -11.32
CA GLN A 87 -18.16 -36.56 -12.20
C GLN A 87 -19.15 -37.73 -12.27
N ASP A 88 -19.21 -38.40 -13.42
CA ASP A 88 -19.81 -39.72 -13.50
C ASP A 88 -18.94 -40.77 -12.82
N GLU A 89 -19.56 -41.89 -12.43
CA GLU A 89 -18.83 -42.99 -11.80
C GLU A 89 -18.21 -43.92 -12.86
N PRO A 90 -16.99 -44.47 -12.63
CA PRO A 90 -16.15 -44.24 -11.46
C PRO A 90 -15.45 -42.86 -11.49
N ALA A 91 -15.61 -42.08 -10.42
CA ALA A 91 -15.06 -40.73 -10.35
C ALA A 91 -13.56 -40.73 -10.05
N ARG A 92 -12.81 -39.93 -10.81
CA ARG A 92 -11.36 -39.75 -10.67
C ARG A 92 -11.00 -38.94 -9.43
N LYS A 93 -9.83 -39.19 -8.87
CA LYS A 93 -9.37 -38.60 -7.59
C LYS A 93 -8.37 -37.48 -7.80
N LEU A 94 -8.41 -36.43 -6.99
CA LEU A 94 -7.44 -35.34 -7.02
C LEU A 94 -6.24 -35.69 -6.12
N LYS A 95 -5.30 -36.48 -6.63
CA LYS A 95 -4.25 -37.12 -5.81
C LYS A 95 -3.43 -36.14 -4.96
N ASN A 96 -3.19 -34.93 -5.44
CA ASN A 96 -2.38 -33.93 -4.74
C ASN A 96 -3.13 -33.22 -3.61
N LEU A 97 -4.47 -33.30 -3.57
CA LEU A 97 -5.30 -32.60 -2.58
C LEU A 97 -5.83 -33.52 -1.47
N GLN A 98 -5.72 -34.84 -1.61
CA GLN A 98 -6.40 -35.81 -0.73
C GLN A 98 -6.04 -35.65 0.76
N ASN A 99 -4.80 -35.25 1.05
CA ASN A 99 -4.29 -35.11 2.41
C ASN A 99 -4.45 -33.70 3.00
N ILE A 100 -5.08 -32.78 2.27
CA ILE A 100 -5.23 -31.39 2.68
C ILE A 100 -6.67 -31.17 3.17
N PRO A 101 -6.89 -30.74 4.42
CA PRO A 101 -8.21 -30.30 4.87
C PRO A 101 -8.68 -29.08 4.09
N ILE A 102 -9.94 -29.13 3.65
CA ILE A 102 -10.61 -28.04 2.93
C ILE A 102 -11.88 -27.68 3.70
N VAL A 103 -12.08 -26.39 3.98
CA VAL A 103 -13.36 -25.87 4.47
C VAL A 103 -13.89 -24.79 3.55
N LEU A 104 -15.16 -24.91 3.20
CA LEU A 104 -15.91 -23.84 2.54
C LEU A 104 -16.72 -23.09 3.59
N VAL A 105 -16.50 -21.79 3.71
CA VAL A 105 -17.24 -20.94 4.66
C VAL A 105 -18.34 -20.21 3.92
N THR A 106 -19.59 -20.31 4.39
CA THR A 106 -20.76 -19.72 3.73
C THR A 106 -21.64 -18.94 4.71
N ALA A 107 -22.28 -17.87 4.22
CA ALA A 107 -23.14 -16.99 5.01
C ALA A 107 -24.55 -16.85 4.40
N GLU A 108 -25.55 -16.65 5.27
CA GLU A 108 -26.97 -16.69 4.88
C GLU A 108 -27.46 -15.48 4.07
N ALA A 109 -26.83 -14.30 4.22
CA ALA A 109 -27.17 -13.10 3.46
C ALA A 109 -26.23 -12.90 2.25
N SER A 110 -25.64 -14.00 1.76
CA SER A 110 -24.80 -14.04 0.57
C SER A 110 -25.47 -14.80 -0.59
N PHE A 111 -24.91 -14.67 -1.81
CA PHE A 111 -25.26 -15.51 -2.94
C PHE A 111 -24.98 -17.00 -2.69
N ALA A 112 -24.15 -17.32 -1.70
CA ALA A 112 -23.82 -18.68 -1.31
C ALA A 112 -24.90 -19.31 -0.40
N SER A 113 -25.97 -18.60 -0.07
CA SER A 113 -27.06 -19.10 0.78
C SER A 113 -27.92 -20.16 0.07
N PRO A 114 -28.42 -21.19 0.78
CA PRO A 114 -28.12 -21.54 2.17
C PRO A 114 -26.77 -22.28 2.36
N GLY A 115 -26.09 -22.64 1.27
CA GLY A 115 -24.74 -23.20 1.29
C GLY A 115 -24.17 -23.52 -0.10
N ASN A 116 -22.99 -24.13 -0.12
CA ASN A 116 -22.31 -24.63 -1.32
C ASN A 116 -22.05 -26.15 -1.26
N PRO A 117 -23.11 -26.99 -1.23
CA PRO A 117 -22.96 -28.44 -1.11
C PRO A 117 -22.32 -29.07 -2.36
N GLY A 118 -22.46 -28.46 -3.54
CA GLY A 118 -21.90 -28.99 -4.78
C GLY A 118 -20.38 -29.05 -4.77
N ALA A 119 -19.71 -27.98 -4.33
CA ALA A 119 -18.26 -27.97 -4.21
C ALA A 119 -17.76 -28.99 -3.16
N VAL A 120 -18.42 -29.09 -2.00
CA VAL A 120 -18.09 -30.10 -0.98
C VAL A 120 -18.29 -31.52 -1.51
N ALA A 121 -19.40 -31.78 -2.21
CA ALA A 121 -19.69 -33.07 -2.81
C ALA A 121 -18.64 -33.46 -3.86
N TYR A 122 -18.22 -32.52 -4.71
CA TYR A 122 -17.15 -32.76 -5.68
C TYR A 122 -15.82 -33.10 -5.00
N PHE A 123 -15.38 -32.30 -4.03
CA PHE A 123 -14.12 -32.57 -3.33
C PHE A 123 -14.14 -33.95 -2.63
N LYS A 124 -15.25 -34.30 -1.97
CA LYS A 124 -15.43 -35.63 -1.37
C LYS A 124 -15.43 -36.73 -2.43
N GLN A 125 -16.13 -36.55 -3.56
CA GLN A 125 -16.14 -37.50 -4.68
C GLN A 125 -14.73 -37.72 -5.25
N ALA A 126 -13.95 -36.65 -5.32
CA ALA A 126 -12.54 -36.65 -5.74
C ALA A 126 -11.56 -37.14 -4.66
N GLY A 127 -12.05 -37.64 -3.53
CA GLY A 127 -11.22 -38.24 -2.47
C GLY A 127 -10.52 -37.24 -1.55
N CYS A 128 -10.97 -35.98 -1.50
CA CYS A 128 -10.43 -34.95 -0.61
C CYS A 128 -11.20 -34.88 0.71
N ARG A 129 -10.53 -34.42 1.77
CA ARG A 129 -11.17 -34.07 3.05
C ARG A 129 -11.76 -32.67 2.98
N ALA A 130 -13.05 -32.57 2.65
CA ALA A 130 -13.76 -31.29 2.58
C ALA A 130 -14.99 -31.24 3.48
N GLU A 131 -15.24 -30.10 4.11
CA GLU A 131 -16.47 -29.80 4.84
C GLU A 131 -16.99 -28.38 4.56
N GLU A 132 -18.24 -28.13 4.92
CA GLU A 132 -18.83 -26.79 4.88
C GLU A 132 -18.94 -26.26 6.31
N LEU A 133 -18.57 -24.99 6.50
CA LEU A 133 -18.80 -24.22 7.71
C LEU A 133 -19.84 -23.15 7.39
N ARG A 134 -21.09 -23.44 7.74
CA ARG A 134 -22.18 -22.47 7.62
C ARG A 134 -22.21 -21.61 8.87
N LEU A 135 -22.19 -20.29 8.70
CA LEU A 135 -22.23 -19.37 9.85
C LEU A 135 -23.50 -19.55 10.70
N THR A 136 -24.63 -19.86 10.07
CA THR A 136 -25.91 -20.09 10.75
C THR A 136 -25.89 -21.27 11.70
N GLU A 137 -25.17 -22.35 11.35
CA GLU A 137 -24.96 -23.51 12.23
C GLU A 137 -24.08 -23.20 13.45
N LYS A 138 -23.39 -22.06 13.42
CA LYS A 138 -22.62 -21.51 14.55
C LYS A 138 -23.37 -20.42 15.31
N GLY A 139 -24.65 -20.18 14.98
CA GLY A 139 -25.46 -19.12 15.58
C GLY A 139 -25.03 -17.71 15.14
N ILE A 140 -24.28 -17.60 14.04
CA ILE A 140 -23.81 -16.32 13.49
C ILE A 140 -24.70 -15.97 12.31
N HIS A 141 -25.34 -14.81 12.38
CA HIS A 141 -26.43 -14.41 11.48
C HIS A 141 -26.20 -13.03 10.84
N GLY A 142 -26.88 -12.77 9.73
CA GLY A 142 -26.90 -11.49 9.03
C GLY A 142 -25.67 -11.17 8.19
N ASN A 143 -24.71 -12.10 8.08
CA ASN A 143 -23.49 -11.89 7.33
C ASN A 143 -23.67 -12.09 5.82
N GLY A 144 -23.06 -11.23 5.03
CA GLY A 144 -23.07 -11.27 3.57
C GLY A 144 -21.77 -11.78 2.96
N HIS A 145 -21.62 -11.56 1.66
CA HIS A 145 -20.45 -12.02 0.90
C HIS A 145 -19.12 -11.46 1.42
N MET A 146 -19.15 -10.29 2.07
CA MET A 146 -17.98 -9.56 2.55
C MET A 146 -17.82 -9.68 4.08
N MET A 147 -18.19 -10.83 4.66
CA MET A 147 -18.19 -11.11 6.10
C MET A 147 -16.90 -10.74 6.86
N MET A 148 -15.75 -10.70 6.18
CA MET A 148 -14.45 -10.35 6.76
C MET A 148 -14.28 -8.86 7.07
N ILE A 149 -15.12 -7.98 6.50
CA ILE A 149 -15.12 -6.52 6.78
C ILE A 149 -16.41 -6.04 7.45
N GLU A 150 -17.33 -6.95 7.77
CA GLU A 150 -18.60 -6.63 8.41
C GLU A 150 -18.44 -6.40 9.93
N LYS A 151 -19.47 -5.86 10.59
CA LYS A 151 -19.39 -5.37 11.98
C LYS A 151 -18.96 -6.44 12.98
N ASN A 152 -19.39 -7.69 12.78
CA ASN A 152 -19.07 -8.84 13.62
C ASN A 152 -17.95 -9.72 13.01
N ASN A 153 -17.07 -9.16 12.17
CA ASN A 153 -15.98 -9.92 11.51
C ASN A 153 -15.13 -10.76 12.49
N ARG A 154 -14.95 -10.31 13.74
CA ARG A 154 -14.25 -11.07 14.80
C ARG A 154 -15.01 -12.32 15.22
N GLU A 155 -16.33 -12.24 15.28
CA GLU A 155 -17.19 -13.38 15.58
C GLU A 155 -17.19 -14.39 14.43
N VAL A 156 -17.22 -13.91 13.18
CA VAL A 156 -17.08 -14.73 11.96
C VAL A 156 -15.73 -15.46 11.91
N LEU A 157 -14.65 -14.79 12.32
CA LEU A 157 -13.32 -15.39 12.34
C LEU A 157 -13.18 -16.53 13.37
N ARG A 158 -13.92 -16.48 14.48
CA ARG A 158 -13.81 -17.46 15.57
C ARG A 158 -14.01 -18.92 15.12
N PRO A 159 -15.11 -19.34 14.47
CA PRO A 159 -15.29 -20.73 14.04
C PRO A 159 -14.27 -21.16 12.98
N ILE A 160 -13.70 -20.23 12.21
CA ILE A 160 -12.60 -20.52 11.29
C ILE A 160 -11.33 -20.86 12.07
N LEU A 161 -11.02 -20.12 13.13
CA LEU A 161 -9.88 -20.40 14.02
C LEU A 161 -10.05 -21.75 14.74
N GLU A 162 -11.25 -22.04 15.23
CA GLU A 162 -11.58 -23.34 15.84
C GLU A 162 -11.38 -24.49 14.83
N TRP A 163 -11.78 -24.28 13.58
CA TRP A 163 -11.56 -25.25 12.50
C TRP A 163 -10.07 -25.47 12.24
N VAL A 164 -9.27 -24.39 12.15
CA VAL A 164 -7.81 -24.47 11.97
C VAL A 164 -7.17 -25.26 13.10
N GLU A 165 -7.54 -24.97 14.35
CA GLU A 165 -6.97 -25.63 15.51
C GLU A 165 -7.26 -27.14 15.48
N LYS A 166 -8.51 -27.50 15.20
CA LYS A 166 -8.95 -28.90 15.14
C LYS A 166 -8.34 -29.67 13.97
N ASN A 167 -8.32 -29.08 12.77
CA ASN A 167 -8.06 -29.82 11.54
C ASN A 167 -6.64 -29.68 10.99
N VAL A 168 -5.92 -28.63 11.38
CA VAL A 168 -4.56 -28.33 10.88
C VAL A 168 -3.52 -28.40 11.99
N ASN A 169 -3.78 -27.79 13.16
CA ASN A 169 -2.77 -27.67 14.22
C ASN A 169 -2.70 -28.88 15.15
N ALA A 170 -3.66 -29.81 15.12
CA ALA A 170 -3.70 -30.95 16.02
C ALA A 170 -2.37 -31.74 15.99
N GLY A 171 -1.59 -31.67 17.07
CA GLY A 171 -0.28 -32.32 17.20
C GLY A 171 0.91 -31.55 16.60
N ALA A 172 0.71 -30.36 16.04
CA ALA A 172 1.78 -29.49 15.55
C ALA A 172 2.39 -28.66 16.70
N LYS A 173 3.73 -28.53 16.71
CA LYS A 173 4.43 -27.56 17.58
C LYS A 173 4.63 -26.26 16.82
N ALA A 174 4.37 -25.13 17.47
CA ALA A 174 4.70 -23.83 16.92
C ALA A 174 6.20 -23.79 16.56
N SER A 175 6.52 -23.47 15.31
CA SER A 175 7.90 -23.22 14.91
C SER A 175 8.34 -21.86 15.45
N SER A 176 9.54 -21.81 16.04
CA SER A 176 10.19 -20.52 16.29
C SER A 176 10.40 -19.80 14.95
N PRO A 177 10.35 -18.45 14.92
CA PRO A 177 10.71 -17.69 13.73
C PRO A 177 12.07 -18.19 13.22
N LYS A 178 12.19 -18.49 11.93
CA LYS A 178 13.50 -18.78 11.33
C LYS A 178 14.33 -17.50 11.50
N ASN A 179 15.35 -17.55 12.35
CA ASN A 179 16.28 -16.44 12.54
C ASN A 179 16.96 -16.15 11.19
N GLY A 180 16.53 -15.08 10.52
CA GLY A 180 17.32 -14.44 9.47
C GLY A 180 18.57 -13.77 10.07
N PRO A 181 19.42 -13.14 9.26
CA PRO A 181 20.51 -12.31 9.78
C PRO A 181 20.00 -11.32 10.84
N LYS A 182 20.82 -10.97 11.84
CA LYS A 182 20.47 -10.05 12.93
C LYS A 182 19.92 -8.73 12.36
N LYS A 183 18.60 -8.59 12.27
CA LYS A 183 17.91 -7.34 11.98
C LYS A 183 17.57 -6.67 13.30
N ASP A 184 17.54 -5.34 13.32
CA ASP A 184 17.02 -4.60 14.46
C ASP A 184 15.59 -5.06 14.77
N SER A 185 15.32 -5.23 16.06
CA SER A 185 14.01 -5.67 16.51
C SER A 185 12.96 -4.63 16.17
N THR A 186 11.97 -5.00 15.36
CA THR A 186 10.71 -4.24 15.19
C THR A 186 9.58 -4.73 16.07
N ALA A 187 9.91 -5.40 17.18
CA ALA A 187 8.90 -5.73 18.17
C ALA A 187 8.22 -4.44 18.64
N MET A 188 6.92 -4.35 18.38
CA MET A 188 6.08 -3.22 18.78
C MET A 188 4.72 -3.73 19.22
N LYS A 189 4.15 -3.05 20.22
CA LYS A 189 2.76 -3.26 20.64
C LYS A 189 1.95 -2.10 20.11
N LEU A 190 0.95 -2.39 19.28
CA LEU A 190 0.04 -1.40 18.73
C LEU A 190 -1.26 -1.38 19.55
N ALA A 191 -1.73 -0.20 19.91
CA ALA A 191 -3.08 -0.01 20.43
C ALA A 191 -4.11 -0.11 19.29
N ASP A 192 -3.74 0.36 18.10
CA ASP A 192 -4.62 0.37 16.94
C ASP A 192 -3.81 0.39 15.64
N MET A 193 -4.38 -0.19 14.58
CA MET A 193 -3.85 -0.13 13.23
C MET A 193 -4.99 -0.33 12.23
N GLY A 194 -4.92 0.39 11.13
CA GLY A 194 -5.95 0.29 10.11
C GLY A 194 -5.67 1.22 8.96
N TYR A 195 -6.69 1.40 8.13
CA TYR A 195 -6.63 2.31 7.01
C TYR A 195 -7.99 2.94 6.75
N TYR A 196 -7.98 4.03 6.00
CA TYR A 196 -9.17 4.66 5.42
C TYR A 196 -8.76 5.49 4.21
N TRP A 197 -9.74 6.01 3.48
CA TRP A 197 -9.51 7.02 2.46
C TRP A 197 -10.05 8.36 2.95
N VAL A 198 -9.40 9.44 2.53
CA VAL A 198 -9.96 10.80 2.60
C VAL A 198 -10.25 11.27 1.17
N GLY A 199 -11.24 12.13 1.02
CA GLY A 199 -11.54 12.73 -0.27
C GLY A 199 -12.27 11.83 -1.24
N THR A 200 -13.26 11.08 -0.77
CA THR A 200 -14.07 10.19 -1.58
C THR A 200 -15.14 10.97 -2.34
N GLU A 201 -14.74 11.62 -3.44
CA GLU A 201 -15.66 12.34 -4.32
C GLU A 201 -16.20 11.44 -5.45
N HIS A 202 -17.47 11.64 -5.80
CA HIS A 202 -18.14 10.89 -6.86
C HIS A 202 -18.07 11.62 -8.21
N LYS A 203 -17.76 10.88 -9.27
CA LYS A 203 -17.79 11.34 -10.66
C LYS A 203 -18.71 10.46 -11.50
N LYS A 204 -19.66 11.08 -12.21
CA LYS A 204 -20.55 10.38 -13.14
C LYS A 204 -19.82 10.12 -14.47
N MET A 205 -19.89 8.88 -14.94
CA MET A 205 -19.36 8.38 -16.20
C MET A 205 -20.47 7.70 -17.01
N PRO A 206 -20.30 7.50 -18.33
CA PRO A 206 -21.29 6.77 -19.14
C PRO A 206 -21.58 5.35 -18.66
N TYR A 207 -20.64 4.70 -17.97
CA TYR A 207 -20.75 3.34 -17.44
C TYR A 207 -21.08 3.27 -15.94
N GLY A 208 -21.38 4.41 -15.29
CA GLY A 208 -21.75 4.45 -13.87
C GLY A 208 -21.07 5.58 -13.10
N THR A 209 -21.16 5.52 -11.77
CA THR A 209 -20.49 6.49 -10.88
C THR A 209 -19.21 5.87 -10.34
N ILE A 210 -18.10 6.61 -10.44
CA ILE A 210 -16.79 6.20 -9.91
C ILE A 210 -16.33 7.14 -8.79
N LEU A 211 -15.35 6.71 -7.99
CA LEU A 211 -14.61 7.60 -7.09
C LEU A 211 -13.51 8.35 -7.85
N THR A 212 -13.20 9.57 -7.42
CA THR A 212 -12.10 10.37 -7.95
C THR A 212 -11.33 11.13 -6.87
N GLY A 213 -10.01 11.21 -7.03
CA GLY A 213 -9.13 12.10 -6.26
C GLY A 213 -8.92 11.72 -4.79
N GLN A 214 -9.30 10.50 -4.38
CA GLN A 214 -9.12 10.01 -3.02
C GLN A 214 -7.65 9.80 -2.67
N MET A 215 -7.30 10.00 -1.40
CA MET A 215 -5.98 9.74 -0.84
C MET A 215 -6.09 8.57 0.16
N TYR A 216 -5.25 7.55 0.00
CA TYR A 216 -5.21 6.43 0.94
C TYR A 216 -4.42 6.84 2.19
N VAL A 217 -4.87 6.40 3.35
CA VAL A 217 -4.22 6.62 4.64
C VAL A 217 -4.16 5.30 5.40
N GLN A 218 -2.96 4.87 5.76
CA GLN A 218 -2.73 3.79 6.73
C GLN A 218 -2.17 4.39 8.02
N TYR A 219 -2.55 3.85 9.17
CA TYR A 219 -2.07 4.34 10.45
C TYR A 219 -1.56 3.21 11.36
N LEU A 220 -0.56 3.56 12.18
CA LEU A 220 0.00 2.74 13.23
C LEU A 220 -0.03 3.55 14.54
N ILE A 221 -0.78 3.07 15.54
CA ILE A 221 -0.89 3.70 16.86
C ILE A 221 -0.18 2.81 17.89
N PRO A 222 0.94 3.26 18.48
CA PRO A 222 1.63 2.48 19.50
C PRO A 222 0.80 2.40 20.78
N ALA A 223 0.95 1.29 21.51
CA ALA A 223 0.29 1.08 22.80
C ALA A 223 0.71 2.12 23.86
N GLN A 224 1.90 2.70 23.71
CA GLN A 224 2.40 3.80 24.52
C GLN A 224 2.70 4.99 23.61
N VAL A 225 1.77 5.94 23.56
CA VAL A 225 1.97 7.20 22.84
C VAL A 225 2.85 8.12 23.69
N ARG A 226 4.03 8.46 23.18
CA ARG A 226 5.05 9.28 23.88
C ARG A 226 5.14 10.72 23.36
N HIS A 227 4.52 10.99 22.21
CA HIS A 227 4.60 12.28 21.54
C HIS A 227 3.21 12.92 21.33
N PRO A 228 3.07 14.24 21.53
CA PRO A 228 1.78 14.93 21.47
C PRO A 228 1.21 15.04 20.06
N PHE A 229 2.06 15.03 19.02
CA PHE A 229 1.65 15.17 17.63
C PHE A 229 2.00 13.89 16.84
N PRO A 230 1.09 13.40 15.97
CA PRO A 230 1.43 12.35 15.01
C PRO A 230 2.39 12.86 13.93
N ILE A 231 3.04 11.91 13.26
CA ILE A 231 3.79 12.17 12.02
C ILE A 231 2.96 11.72 10.83
N VAL A 232 2.78 12.62 9.85
CA VAL A 232 2.23 12.30 8.52
C VAL A 232 3.40 12.12 7.55
N LEU A 233 3.56 10.92 7.00
CA LEU A 233 4.63 10.52 6.12
C LEU A 233 4.15 10.53 4.65
N VAL A 234 4.77 11.39 3.84
CA VAL A 234 4.37 11.68 2.46
C VAL A 234 5.47 11.29 1.48
N HIS A 235 5.18 10.36 0.59
CA HIS A 235 6.18 9.78 -0.32
C HIS A 235 6.57 10.71 -1.49
N GLY A 236 7.69 10.36 -2.14
CA GLY A 236 8.23 11.04 -3.31
C GLY A 236 7.60 10.63 -4.64
N GLY A 237 8.19 11.12 -5.74
CA GLY A 237 7.73 10.87 -7.12
C GLY A 237 7.85 9.41 -7.50
N GLY A 238 6.91 8.91 -8.31
CA GLY A 238 6.84 7.48 -8.63
C GLY A 238 6.30 6.62 -7.48
N GLY A 239 6.57 7.02 -6.24
CA GLY A 239 6.42 6.18 -5.06
C GLY A 239 5.02 5.90 -4.54
N SER A 240 5.02 5.30 -3.35
CA SER A 240 3.87 5.12 -2.46
C SER A 240 4.37 5.19 -1.01
N MET A 241 3.48 5.02 -0.04
CA MET A 241 3.79 4.95 1.39
C MET A 241 4.83 3.88 1.73
N LEU A 242 5.09 2.92 0.83
CA LEU A 242 6.18 1.95 0.92
C LEU A 242 7.56 2.59 1.09
N HIS A 243 7.76 3.85 0.65
CA HIS A 243 8.99 4.62 0.91
C HIS A 243 9.39 4.62 2.38
N TYR A 244 8.43 4.51 3.30
CA TYR A 244 8.69 4.56 4.73
C TYR A 244 8.54 3.20 5.43
N MET A 245 8.13 2.15 4.71
CA MET A 245 8.04 0.80 5.26
C MET A 245 9.37 0.07 5.25
N GLY A 246 10.32 0.50 4.41
CA GLY A 246 11.64 -0.13 4.25
C GLY A 246 11.69 -1.00 2.99
N ILE A 247 12.91 -1.29 2.54
CA ILE A 247 13.18 -2.03 1.30
C ILE A 247 13.81 -3.39 1.60
N GLY A 248 13.64 -4.38 0.72
CA GLY A 248 14.36 -5.64 0.83
C GLY A 248 14.05 -6.44 2.10
N GLU A 249 12.80 -6.39 2.56
CA GLU A 249 12.34 -7.04 3.79
C GLU A 249 12.95 -6.45 5.07
N GLN A 250 13.45 -5.21 5.00
CA GLN A 250 13.96 -4.46 6.15
C GLN A 250 12.90 -3.49 6.68
N SER A 251 13.12 -3.04 7.92
CA SER A 251 12.27 -2.11 8.62
C SER A 251 12.59 -0.67 8.19
N GLY A 252 11.59 0.09 7.79
CA GLY A 252 11.72 1.52 7.48
C GLY A 252 11.28 2.45 8.62
N TRP A 253 11.42 3.75 8.37
CA TRP A 253 11.15 4.83 9.32
C TRP A 253 9.76 4.81 9.96
N ALA A 254 8.73 4.31 9.27
CA ALA A 254 7.39 4.16 9.86
C ALA A 254 7.39 3.27 11.10
N HIS A 255 8.18 2.19 11.07
CA HIS A 255 8.34 1.26 12.19
C HIS A 255 9.08 1.93 13.34
N TYR A 256 10.18 2.63 13.04
CA TYR A 256 11.00 3.31 14.05
C TYR A 256 10.24 4.46 14.72
N TYR A 257 9.45 5.24 13.97
CA TYR A 257 8.56 6.24 14.56
C TYR A 257 7.53 5.62 15.50
N ALA A 258 6.91 4.50 15.12
CA ALA A 258 5.94 3.81 15.98
C ALA A 258 6.61 3.27 17.25
N GLN A 259 7.82 2.72 17.16
CA GLN A 259 8.62 2.30 18.32
C GLN A 259 9.00 3.49 19.21
N GLU A 260 9.26 4.65 18.61
CA GLU A 260 9.49 5.89 19.36
C GLU A 260 8.23 6.44 20.05
N GLY A 261 7.06 5.83 19.84
CA GLY A 261 5.81 6.23 20.49
C GLY A 261 5.09 7.35 19.75
N TYR A 262 5.43 7.60 18.49
CA TYR A 262 4.63 8.45 17.61
C TYR A 262 3.43 7.69 17.09
N ARG A 263 2.31 8.40 16.97
CA ARG A 263 1.21 8.00 16.09
C ARG A 263 1.66 8.26 14.65
N VAL A 264 1.61 7.25 13.80
CA VAL A 264 2.15 7.34 12.43
C VAL A 264 1.02 7.24 11.42
N PHE A 265 0.97 8.18 10.46
CA PHE A 265 0.05 8.19 9.34
C PHE A 265 0.84 8.17 8.04
N LEU A 266 0.65 7.11 7.26
CA LEU A 266 1.26 6.83 5.98
C LEU A 266 0.24 7.13 4.88
N ILE A 267 0.58 7.94 3.89
CA ILE A 267 -0.36 8.28 2.82
C ILE A 267 0.14 7.82 1.45
N ASP A 268 -0.79 7.39 0.59
CA ASP A 268 -0.56 7.33 -0.85
C ASP A 268 -1.27 8.52 -1.49
N ARG A 269 -0.51 9.42 -2.12
CA ARG A 269 -1.06 10.60 -2.81
C ARG A 269 -2.04 10.15 -3.90
N PRO A 270 -3.09 10.94 -4.22
CA PRO A 270 -4.01 10.62 -5.30
C PRO A 270 -3.29 10.17 -6.58
N GLY A 271 -3.67 9.01 -7.12
CA GLY A 271 -3.08 8.39 -8.30
C GLY A 271 -1.88 7.46 -8.05
N HIS A 272 -1.46 7.27 -6.79
CA HIS A 272 -0.33 6.41 -6.43
C HIS A 272 -0.75 5.28 -5.48
N GLY A 273 0.01 4.18 -5.47
CA GLY A 273 -0.17 3.07 -4.52
C GLY A 273 -1.62 2.55 -4.44
N ARG A 274 -2.19 2.57 -3.24
CA ARG A 274 -3.58 2.14 -2.93
C ARG A 274 -4.63 3.22 -3.22
N ALA A 275 -4.23 4.39 -3.73
CA ALA A 275 -5.08 5.37 -4.37
C ALA A 275 -4.97 5.20 -5.90
N PRO A 276 -5.62 4.17 -6.49
CA PRO A 276 -5.34 3.72 -7.84
C PRO A 276 -5.56 4.83 -8.87
N TYR A 277 -4.66 4.88 -9.85
CA TYR A 277 -4.82 5.80 -10.98
C TYR A 277 -5.90 5.31 -11.93
N HIS A 278 -6.80 6.21 -12.33
CA HIS A 278 -7.74 5.96 -13.41
C HIS A 278 -7.83 7.19 -14.30
N PRO A 279 -7.60 7.09 -15.62
CA PRO A 279 -7.59 8.25 -16.51
C PRO A 279 -8.94 8.97 -16.57
N ASP A 280 -10.05 8.23 -16.52
CA ASP A 280 -11.38 8.86 -16.42
C ASP A 280 -11.59 9.63 -15.12
N ALA A 281 -10.89 9.28 -14.03
CA ALA A 281 -10.99 9.98 -12.76
C ALA A 281 -10.06 11.19 -12.71
N LEU A 282 -8.80 11.02 -13.12
CA LEU A 282 -7.69 11.93 -12.85
C LEU A 282 -7.10 12.63 -14.10
N GLY A 283 -7.59 12.31 -15.29
CA GLY A 283 -7.04 12.80 -16.56
C GLY A 283 -5.85 11.98 -17.07
N PRO A 284 -5.14 12.45 -18.11
CA PRO A 284 -3.98 11.76 -18.67
C PRO A 284 -2.91 11.49 -17.60
N ILE A 285 -2.39 10.28 -17.58
CA ILE A 285 -1.29 9.89 -16.69
C ILE A 285 0.05 10.42 -17.22
N GLY A 286 0.95 10.83 -16.32
CA GLY A 286 2.32 11.17 -16.68
C GLY A 286 3.17 9.95 -17.09
N PRO A 287 4.43 10.17 -17.52
CA PRO A 287 5.34 9.08 -17.81
C PRO A 287 5.75 8.33 -16.53
N ASN A 288 5.87 7.01 -16.62
CA ASN A 288 6.44 6.20 -15.53
C ASN A 288 7.89 6.56 -15.25
N VAL A 289 8.31 6.35 -14.01
CA VAL A 289 9.70 6.53 -13.60
C VAL A 289 10.56 5.42 -14.19
N ALA A 290 11.60 5.79 -14.93
CA ALA A 290 12.54 4.85 -15.52
C ALA A 290 13.64 4.48 -14.53
N TYR A 291 14.15 3.25 -14.63
CA TYR A 291 15.28 2.74 -13.84
C TYR A 291 16.46 3.70 -13.79
N ALA A 292 16.83 4.32 -14.91
CA ALA A 292 17.98 5.22 -14.99
C ALA A 292 17.89 6.43 -14.04
N ALA A 293 16.67 6.92 -13.77
CA ALA A 293 16.46 8.01 -12.83
C ALA A 293 16.76 7.56 -11.39
N ILE A 294 16.19 6.43 -10.97
CA ILE A 294 16.36 5.86 -9.62
C ILE A 294 17.79 5.37 -9.41
N ALA A 295 18.35 4.60 -10.37
CA ALA A 295 19.72 4.11 -10.34
C ALA A 295 20.75 5.24 -10.21
N GLY A 296 20.46 6.42 -10.78
CA GLY A 296 21.30 7.60 -10.59
C GLY A 296 21.41 8.01 -9.11
N ASP A 297 20.30 8.01 -8.38
CA ASP A 297 20.24 8.35 -6.95
C ASP A 297 20.84 7.25 -6.07
N THR A 298 20.49 5.98 -6.29
CA THR A 298 20.93 4.84 -5.47
C THR A 298 22.41 4.49 -5.66
N ARG A 299 22.97 4.59 -6.89
CA ARG A 299 24.41 4.37 -7.10
C ARG A 299 25.29 5.31 -6.28
N ARG A 300 24.83 6.55 -6.03
CA ARG A 300 25.62 7.53 -5.27
C ARG A 300 25.85 7.10 -3.82
N SER A 301 24.91 6.36 -3.22
CA SER A 301 25.03 5.84 -1.86
C SER A 301 25.42 4.36 -1.78
N ALA A 302 25.63 3.67 -2.91
CA ALA A 302 25.99 2.24 -2.95
C ALA A 302 27.50 1.95 -2.98
N VAL A 303 28.36 2.95 -3.21
CA VAL A 303 29.81 2.76 -3.39
C VAL A 303 30.65 3.65 -2.49
N GLY A 304 31.91 3.27 -2.23
CA GLY A 304 32.86 4.07 -1.43
C GLY A 304 32.74 3.84 0.08
N LEU A 305 33.55 4.60 0.84
CA LEU A 305 33.56 4.55 2.32
C LEU A 305 32.22 5.02 2.89
N ASN A 306 31.70 4.37 3.92
CA ASN A 306 30.41 4.69 4.54
C ASN A 306 29.21 4.60 3.57
N HIS A 307 29.23 3.75 2.53
CA HIS A 307 28.06 3.53 1.69
C HIS A 307 26.87 3.03 2.53
N GLN A 308 25.65 3.42 2.14
CA GLN A 308 24.44 3.13 2.91
C GLN A 308 23.35 2.42 2.11
N TRP A 309 23.41 2.46 0.76
CA TRP A 309 22.51 1.65 -0.05
C TRP A 309 22.86 0.16 0.12
N PRO A 310 21.91 -0.72 0.47
CA PRO A 310 22.21 -2.11 0.83
C PRO A 310 22.49 -3.04 -0.36
N GLY A 311 22.32 -2.56 -1.60
CA GLY A 311 22.59 -3.31 -2.83
C GLY A 311 23.67 -2.68 -3.71
N THR A 312 23.69 -3.02 -5.00
CA THR A 312 24.61 -2.38 -5.97
C THR A 312 24.14 -0.98 -6.36
N GLY A 313 22.84 -0.69 -6.18
CA GLY A 313 22.20 0.56 -6.53
C GLY A 313 22.07 0.79 -8.03
N ASP A 314 22.45 -0.16 -8.88
CA ASP A 314 22.43 -0.03 -10.34
C ASP A 314 21.35 -0.90 -10.98
N ILE A 315 21.08 -0.70 -12.26
CA ILE A 315 20.13 -1.50 -13.04
C ILE A 315 20.52 -2.98 -12.94
N GLY A 316 19.57 -3.82 -12.51
CA GLY A 316 19.79 -5.24 -12.20
C GLY A 316 19.98 -5.54 -10.72
N ASP A 317 20.05 -4.52 -9.85
CA ASP A 317 19.90 -4.68 -8.40
C ASP A 317 18.47 -5.16 -8.07
N PRO A 318 18.27 -6.34 -7.47
CA PRO A 318 16.94 -6.80 -7.09
C PRO A 318 16.20 -5.87 -6.13
N LEU A 319 16.92 -5.03 -5.38
CA LEU A 319 16.29 -4.02 -4.52
C LEU A 319 15.67 -2.88 -5.34
N LEU A 320 16.30 -2.47 -6.44
CA LEU A 320 15.69 -1.51 -7.36
C LEU A 320 14.41 -2.08 -7.97
N ASP A 321 14.38 -3.38 -8.31
CA ASP A 321 13.15 -4.02 -8.77
C ASP A 321 12.03 -3.94 -7.73
N GLN A 322 12.36 -4.11 -6.44
CA GLN A 322 11.36 -3.98 -5.37
C GLN A 322 10.84 -2.54 -5.24
N ASP A 323 11.70 -1.53 -5.37
CA ASP A 323 11.29 -0.13 -5.35
C ASP A 323 10.40 0.20 -6.56
N LEU A 324 10.86 -0.09 -7.77
CA LEU A 324 10.14 0.22 -9.00
C LEU A 324 8.86 -0.58 -9.20
N ALA A 325 8.74 -1.80 -8.65
CA ALA A 325 7.53 -2.62 -8.78
C ALA A 325 6.28 -1.95 -8.17
N GLY A 326 6.46 -1.09 -7.17
CA GLY A 326 5.38 -0.33 -6.54
C GLY A 326 5.15 1.06 -7.14
N GLN A 327 5.94 1.46 -8.14
CA GLN A 327 5.89 2.82 -8.66
C GLN A 327 4.80 3.02 -9.72
N ASN A 328 4.20 4.22 -9.71
CA ASN A 328 3.27 4.70 -10.72
C ASN A 328 3.44 6.21 -10.93
N ALA A 329 2.92 6.75 -12.03
CA ALA A 329 3.02 8.17 -12.32
C ALA A 329 1.85 9.01 -11.76
N ALA A 330 2.13 10.29 -11.50
CA ALA A 330 1.15 11.29 -11.12
C ALA A 330 0.26 11.70 -12.31
N PRO A 331 -0.86 12.42 -12.07
CA PRO A 331 -1.59 13.08 -13.14
C PRO A 331 -0.67 14.00 -13.95
N ALA A 332 -0.85 14.06 -15.27
CA ALA A 332 -0.07 14.95 -16.14
C ALA A 332 -0.31 16.43 -15.84
N ASP A 333 -1.47 16.78 -15.27
CA ASP A 333 -1.78 18.11 -14.77
C ASP A 333 -1.35 18.26 -13.30
N ASN A 334 -0.18 18.87 -13.08
CA ASN A 334 0.34 19.13 -11.74
C ASN A 334 -0.51 20.13 -10.93
N VAL A 335 -1.17 21.09 -11.58
CA VAL A 335 -2.06 22.04 -10.88
C VAL A 335 -3.25 21.28 -10.30
N PHE A 336 -3.84 20.37 -11.10
CA PHE A 336 -4.89 19.48 -10.64
C PHE A 336 -4.41 18.56 -9.50
N ALA A 337 -3.23 17.93 -9.65
CA ALA A 337 -2.66 17.08 -8.61
C ALA A 337 -2.45 17.84 -7.28
N HIS A 338 -1.85 19.03 -7.32
CA HIS A 338 -1.63 19.86 -6.14
C HIS A 338 -2.93 20.31 -5.47
N LYS A 339 -3.98 20.64 -6.24
CA LYS A 339 -5.31 20.93 -5.66
C LYS A 339 -5.88 19.75 -4.89
N LEU A 340 -5.74 18.52 -5.43
CA LEU A 340 -6.16 17.32 -4.71
C LEU A 340 -5.32 17.10 -3.44
N TRP A 341 -4.00 17.30 -3.52
CA TRP A 341 -3.11 17.13 -2.37
C TRP A 341 -3.45 18.12 -1.24
N ALA A 342 -3.71 19.38 -1.58
CA ALA A 342 -4.11 20.40 -0.62
C ALA A 342 -5.42 20.02 0.08
N SER A 343 -6.47 19.67 -0.68
CA SER A 343 -7.78 19.33 -0.11
C SER A 343 -7.74 18.04 0.71
N ARG A 344 -7.04 17.01 0.24
CA ARG A 344 -6.98 15.70 0.92
C ARG A 344 -6.10 15.74 2.15
N GLY A 345 -4.99 16.47 2.09
CA GLY A 345 -4.16 16.73 3.26
C GLY A 345 -4.89 17.55 4.31
N ALA A 346 -5.65 18.56 3.90
CA ALA A 346 -6.50 19.34 4.81
C ALA A 346 -7.57 18.47 5.49
N GLU A 347 -8.29 17.64 4.74
CA GLU A 347 -9.29 16.70 5.28
C GLU A 347 -8.67 15.68 6.25
N LEU A 348 -7.46 15.18 5.94
CA LEU A 348 -6.72 14.32 6.86
C LEU A 348 -6.41 15.05 8.17
N LEU A 349 -5.89 16.28 8.12
CA LEU A 349 -5.59 17.06 9.33
C LEU A 349 -6.84 17.42 10.13
N ASP A 350 -7.96 17.73 9.47
CA ASP A 350 -9.25 17.95 10.12
C ASP A 350 -9.70 16.71 10.91
N LYS A 351 -9.37 15.51 10.41
CA LYS A 351 -9.70 14.23 11.05
C LYS A 351 -8.74 13.86 12.20
N ILE A 352 -7.44 14.08 12.05
CA ILE A 352 -6.42 13.59 13.01
C ILE A 352 -5.96 14.66 14.00
N GLY A 353 -6.31 15.92 13.76
CA GLY A 353 -5.86 17.07 14.53
C GLY A 353 -4.44 17.51 14.18
N PRO A 354 -3.81 18.32 15.06
CA PRO A 354 -2.47 18.83 14.83
C PRO A 354 -1.41 17.77 14.59
N ALA A 355 -0.55 17.95 13.58
CA ALA A 355 0.45 16.97 13.14
C ALA A 355 1.77 17.61 12.67
N VAL A 356 2.82 16.81 12.65
CA VAL A 356 4.06 17.10 11.91
C VAL A 356 3.95 16.45 10.53
N ILE A 357 4.28 17.19 9.48
CA ILE A 357 4.31 16.66 8.11
C ILE A 357 5.76 16.39 7.72
N GLN A 358 6.07 15.15 7.33
CA GLN A 358 7.33 14.78 6.73
C GLN A 358 7.14 14.38 5.27
N VAL A 359 7.87 15.04 4.38
CA VAL A 359 7.78 14.85 2.92
C VAL A 359 9.11 14.38 2.36
N HIS A 360 9.07 13.72 1.22
CA HIS A 360 10.24 13.33 0.45
C HIS A 360 10.11 13.74 -1.01
N SER A 361 11.21 14.20 -1.63
CA SER A 361 11.33 14.37 -3.09
C SER A 361 10.11 15.08 -3.73
N ALA A 362 9.51 14.57 -4.79
CA ALA A 362 8.34 15.18 -5.43
C ALA A 362 7.10 15.36 -4.51
N GLY A 363 7.10 14.79 -3.30
CA GLY A 363 6.11 15.07 -2.25
C GLY A 363 6.31 16.43 -1.55
N GLY A 364 7.44 17.10 -1.76
CA GLY A 364 7.79 18.40 -1.16
C GLY A 364 6.65 19.42 -1.12
N PRO A 365 6.02 19.74 -2.28
CA PRO A 365 4.90 20.68 -2.35
C PRO A 365 3.73 20.36 -1.42
N PHE A 366 3.49 19.09 -1.10
CA PHE A 366 2.43 18.67 -0.17
C PHE A 366 2.55 19.37 1.19
N GLY A 367 3.77 19.49 1.72
CA GLY A 367 3.99 20.15 3.01
C GLY A 367 3.56 21.61 3.00
N TRP A 368 3.90 22.34 1.93
CA TRP A 368 3.60 23.77 1.78
C TRP A 368 2.11 24.03 1.59
N ILE A 369 1.48 23.29 0.67
CA ILE A 369 0.08 23.52 0.29
C ILE A 369 -0.88 23.08 1.39
N VAL A 370 -0.58 22.01 2.12
CA VAL A 370 -1.42 21.55 3.24
C VAL A 370 -1.26 22.48 4.45
N ALA A 371 -0.04 22.95 4.73
CA ALA A 371 0.17 24.00 5.73
C ALA A 371 -0.54 25.30 5.38
N ASN A 372 -0.59 25.65 4.09
CA ASN A 372 -1.35 26.81 3.62
C ASN A 372 -2.86 26.66 3.88
N GLU A 373 -3.42 25.46 3.69
CA GLU A 373 -4.84 25.17 3.96
C GLU A 373 -5.19 25.08 5.45
N ARG A 374 -4.27 24.54 6.27
CA ARG A 374 -4.49 24.30 7.71
C ARG A 374 -3.29 24.76 8.56
N PRO A 375 -2.98 26.07 8.58
CA PRO A 375 -1.76 26.60 9.21
C PRO A 375 -1.71 26.35 10.73
N ASN A 376 -2.87 26.23 11.37
CA ASN A 376 -2.95 25.97 12.81
C ASN A 376 -2.78 24.49 13.19
N LEU A 377 -2.97 23.57 12.23
CA LEU A 377 -2.86 22.12 12.44
C LEU A 377 -1.49 21.58 12.07
N VAL A 378 -0.73 22.23 11.18
CA VAL A 378 0.65 21.84 10.92
C VAL A 378 1.58 22.41 11.99
N LYS A 379 2.26 21.53 12.73
CA LYS A 379 3.13 21.90 13.86
C LYS A 379 4.61 21.96 13.51
N ALA A 380 5.02 21.25 12.47
CA ALA A 380 6.33 21.37 11.84
C ALA A 380 6.30 20.71 10.46
N ILE A 381 7.24 21.11 9.60
CA ILE A 381 7.51 20.44 8.32
C ILE A 381 8.94 19.92 8.31
N VAL A 382 9.09 18.61 8.13
CA VAL A 382 10.37 17.95 7.88
C VAL A 382 10.45 17.62 6.40
N ASN A 383 11.18 18.44 5.65
CA ASN A 383 11.31 18.27 4.21
C ASN A 383 12.60 17.51 3.87
N VAL A 384 12.49 16.23 3.54
CA VAL A 384 13.61 15.37 3.18
C VAL A 384 13.84 15.47 1.67
N GLU A 385 14.74 16.35 1.28
CA GLU A 385 15.13 16.58 -0.12
C GLU A 385 13.94 16.79 -1.09
N GLY A 386 12.88 17.42 -0.60
CA GLY A 386 11.66 17.64 -1.34
C GLY A 386 11.78 18.71 -2.42
N GLY A 387 11.07 18.48 -3.52
CA GLY A 387 10.98 19.39 -4.65
C GLY A 387 10.31 20.72 -4.29
N GLY A 388 10.30 21.61 -5.29
CA GLY A 388 9.85 23.00 -5.11
C GLY A 388 10.97 24.01 -5.28
N ALA A 389 11.98 23.73 -6.12
CA ALA A 389 13.02 24.72 -6.44
C ALA A 389 12.36 26.04 -6.87
N PRO A 390 12.70 27.18 -6.25
CA PRO A 390 11.93 28.41 -6.46
C PRO A 390 11.92 28.85 -7.92
N PHE A 391 10.74 29.11 -8.47
CA PHE A 391 10.50 29.56 -9.85
C PHE A 391 11.11 28.66 -10.95
N ALA A 392 11.35 27.38 -10.62
CA ALA A 392 11.60 26.35 -11.61
C ALA A 392 10.33 26.07 -12.42
N PRO A 393 10.42 25.47 -13.63
CA PRO A 393 9.24 25.07 -14.39
C PRO A 393 8.26 24.25 -13.53
N GLY A 394 6.99 24.66 -13.51
CA GLY A 394 5.95 24.12 -12.61
C GLY A 394 5.73 24.96 -11.35
N ASN A 395 6.74 25.63 -10.80
CA ASN A 395 6.61 26.41 -9.55
C ASN A 395 6.27 27.88 -9.80
N ASN A 396 5.15 28.13 -10.47
CA ASN A 396 4.73 29.48 -10.86
C ASN A 396 4.40 30.38 -9.65
N TRP A 397 4.03 29.79 -8.51
CA TRP A 397 3.74 30.50 -7.26
C TRP A 397 4.92 30.41 -6.28
N GLY A 398 6.13 30.65 -6.78
CA GLY A 398 7.35 30.54 -5.99
C GLY A 398 7.83 29.09 -5.87
N ILE A 399 7.22 28.29 -4.99
CA ILE A 399 7.65 26.90 -4.71
C ILE A 399 6.57 25.85 -4.98
N THR A 400 5.45 26.26 -5.60
CA THR A 400 4.28 25.42 -5.89
C THR A 400 3.63 25.78 -7.24
N ASP A 401 2.92 24.83 -7.85
CA ASP A 401 2.06 25.07 -9.04
C ASP A 401 0.73 25.78 -8.71
N VAL A 402 0.32 25.80 -7.45
CA VAL A 402 -0.93 26.39 -6.96
C VAL A 402 -0.65 27.60 -6.06
N PRO A 403 -1.56 28.59 -5.99
CA PRO A 403 -1.39 29.77 -5.15
C PRO A 403 -1.27 29.41 -3.67
N LEU A 404 -0.36 30.11 -3.00
CA LEU A 404 -0.27 30.18 -1.54
C LEU A 404 -0.82 31.53 -1.07
N VAL A 405 -1.15 31.65 0.21
CA VAL A 405 -1.61 32.91 0.80
C VAL A 405 -0.42 33.83 1.05
N TYR A 406 -0.25 34.79 0.12
CA TYR A 406 0.77 35.83 0.21
C TYR A 406 0.26 37.09 0.94
N ASP A 407 1.19 37.83 1.52
CA ASP A 407 0.99 39.17 2.06
C ASP A 407 2.06 40.15 1.51
N PRO A 408 1.67 41.24 0.81
CA PRO A 408 0.33 41.53 0.29
C PRO A 408 -0.25 40.43 -0.63
N PRO A 409 -1.59 40.30 -0.73
CA PRO A 409 -2.22 39.23 -1.50
C PRO A 409 -1.93 39.35 -3.00
N LEU A 410 -1.92 38.19 -3.67
CA LEU A 410 -1.68 38.04 -5.10
C LEU A 410 -2.86 37.32 -5.76
N SER A 411 -3.22 37.75 -6.96
CA SER A 411 -4.24 37.12 -7.79
C SER A 411 -3.66 36.41 -9.02
N ASP A 412 -2.42 36.73 -9.39
CA ASP A 412 -1.74 36.20 -10.56
C ASP A 412 -0.26 35.89 -10.25
N PRO A 413 0.29 34.73 -10.70
CA PRO A 413 1.68 34.36 -10.41
C PRO A 413 2.71 35.30 -11.04
N SER A 414 2.38 36.01 -12.13
CA SER A 414 3.27 37.00 -12.76
C SER A 414 3.60 38.19 -11.85
N GLN A 415 2.81 38.39 -10.78
CA GLN A 415 3.08 39.39 -9.76
C GLN A 415 4.26 39.01 -8.84
N LEU A 416 4.70 37.75 -8.86
CA LEU A 416 5.95 37.31 -8.23
C LEU A 416 7.11 37.44 -9.22
N ALA A 417 7.65 38.65 -9.32
CA ALA A 417 8.89 38.85 -10.06
C ALA A 417 10.03 38.03 -9.40
N SER A 418 10.92 37.48 -10.22
CA SER A 418 12.06 36.69 -9.74
C SER A 418 13.39 37.29 -10.20
N LYS A 419 14.44 37.09 -9.42
CA LYS A 419 15.82 37.46 -9.76
C LYS A 419 16.75 36.27 -9.57
N ALA A 420 17.79 36.19 -10.40
CA ALA A 420 18.84 35.19 -10.26
C ALA A 420 19.77 35.55 -9.08
N VAL A 421 20.24 34.53 -8.38
CA VAL A 421 21.17 34.60 -7.25
C VAL A 421 22.19 33.48 -7.41
N THR A 422 23.47 33.79 -7.20
CA THR A 422 24.53 32.79 -7.18
C THR A 422 24.63 32.18 -5.80
N GLY A 423 24.44 30.87 -5.71
CA GLY A 423 24.54 30.14 -4.44
C GLY A 423 25.97 29.88 -3.99
N ALA A 424 26.10 29.37 -2.77
CA ALA A 424 27.40 29.05 -2.15
C ALA A 424 28.19 27.99 -2.94
N ASN A 425 27.51 27.15 -3.70
CA ASN A 425 28.12 26.15 -4.59
C ASN A 425 28.44 26.70 -6.00
N GLY A 426 28.28 28.00 -6.23
CA GLY A 426 28.50 28.66 -7.52
C GLY A 426 27.37 28.46 -8.55
N LEU A 427 26.34 27.67 -8.24
CA LEU A 427 25.19 27.47 -9.13
C LEU A 427 24.17 28.59 -8.93
N SER A 428 23.55 29.03 -10.03
CA SER A 428 22.50 30.04 -10.01
C SER A 428 21.15 29.44 -9.65
N TYR A 429 20.38 30.11 -8.79
CA TYR A 429 18.97 29.84 -8.50
C TYR A 429 18.16 31.14 -8.48
N LYS A 430 16.83 31.03 -8.41
CA LYS A 430 15.95 32.19 -8.40
C LYS A 430 15.42 32.49 -7.00
N LEU A 431 15.24 33.77 -6.68
CA LEU A 431 14.53 34.28 -5.51
C LEU A 431 13.53 35.35 -5.93
N GLN A 432 12.68 35.80 -5.01
CA GLN A 432 11.77 36.92 -5.29
C GLN A 432 12.59 38.19 -5.56
N ALA A 433 12.20 38.94 -6.58
CA ALA A 433 12.61 40.33 -6.76
C ALA A 433 11.74 41.24 -5.87
N ASP A 434 12.19 42.48 -5.66
CA ASP A 434 11.45 43.43 -4.85
C ASP A 434 10.20 43.95 -5.59
N PRO A 435 9.07 44.19 -4.87
CA PRO A 435 8.89 43.96 -3.44
C PRO A 435 8.61 42.48 -3.10
N VAL A 436 9.33 41.97 -2.10
CA VAL A 436 9.13 40.60 -1.58
C VAL A 436 7.73 40.43 -0.98
N ARG A 437 7.09 39.29 -1.27
CA ARG A 437 5.82 38.85 -0.66
C ARG A 437 6.08 37.80 0.42
N LYS A 438 5.33 37.90 1.52
CA LYS A 438 5.43 36.99 2.67
C LYS A 438 4.43 35.86 2.55
N LEU A 439 4.82 34.63 2.91
CA LEU A 439 3.93 33.47 2.94
C LEU A 439 3.18 33.43 4.28
N LYS A 440 2.10 34.21 4.36
CA LYS A 440 1.36 34.50 5.60
C LYS A 440 1.05 33.24 6.44
N ASN A 441 0.59 32.18 5.78
CA ASN A 441 0.14 30.97 6.49
C ASN A 441 1.27 30.05 6.94
N LEU A 442 2.51 30.27 6.47
CA LEU A 442 3.65 29.41 6.82
C LEU A 442 4.58 30.05 7.86
N GLN A 443 4.41 31.33 8.19
CA GLN A 443 5.38 32.09 8.97
C GLN A 443 5.65 31.54 10.38
N SER A 444 4.65 30.93 11.02
CA SER A 444 4.74 30.41 12.38
C SER A 444 5.05 28.92 12.46
N ILE A 445 5.33 28.27 11.32
CA ILE A 445 5.57 26.83 11.26
C ILE A 445 7.09 26.62 11.17
N PRO A 446 7.69 25.89 12.13
CA PRO A 446 9.09 25.48 12.02
C PRO A 446 9.29 24.54 10.84
N ILE A 447 10.26 24.84 9.98
CA ILE A 447 10.58 24.08 8.77
C ILE A 447 12.05 23.68 8.80
N VAL A 448 12.32 22.38 8.65
CA VAL A 448 13.68 21.89 8.39
C VAL A 448 13.74 21.27 7.00
N TYR A 449 14.76 21.63 6.23
CA TYR A 449 15.09 21.00 4.97
C TYR A 449 16.32 20.09 5.15
N VAL A 450 16.11 18.79 5.11
CA VAL A 450 17.13 17.76 5.35
C VAL A 450 17.76 17.37 4.02
N VAL A 451 19.10 17.33 3.98
CA VAL A 451 19.89 16.89 2.83
C VAL A 451 20.99 15.92 3.25
N ALA A 452 21.21 14.92 2.40
CA ALA A 452 22.30 13.97 2.55
C ALA A 452 23.49 14.35 1.67
N GLU A 453 24.70 14.00 2.11
CA GLU A 453 25.94 14.38 1.43
C GLU A 453 26.01 13.87 -0.02
N ARG A 454 25.57 12.63 -0.27
CA ARG A 454 25.71 11.98 -1.57
C ARG A 454 24.48 12.07 -2.46
N SER A 455 23.41 12.71 -2.01
CA SER A 455 22.22 12.86 -2.85
C SER A 455 22.47 13.77 -4.05
N GLY A 456 23.41 14.71 -3.93
CA GLY A 456 23.65 15.77 -4.89
C GLY A 456 22.59 16.88 -4.83
N ARG A 457 21.84 17.00 -3.73
CA ARG A 457 20.78 18.01 -3.54
C ARG A 457 21.33 19.17 -2.71
N ASN A 458 20.77 20.36 -2.93
CA ASN A 458 21.16 21.58 -2.22
C ASN A 458 19.94 22.17 -1.51
N ALA A 459 20.05 22.38 -0.19
CA ALA A 459 19.00 23.00 0.61
C ALA A 459 18.89 24.51 0.38
N GLU A 460 19.97 25.16 -0.03
CA GLU A 460 20.10 26.62 -0.06
C GLU A 460 18.96 27.33 -0.81
N PRO A 461 18.58 26.94 -2.06
CA PRO A 461 17.56 27.69 -2.80
C PRO A 461 16.21 27.72 -2.10
N ILE A 462 15.78 26.59 -1.53
CA ILE A 462 14.47 26.46 -0.88
C ILE A 462 14.48 27.19 0.46
N VAL A 463 15.52 27.00 1.27
CA VAL A 463 15.64 27.67 2.58
C VAL A 463 15.76 29.18 2.41
N ALA A 464 16.53 29.65 1.43
CA ALA A 464 16.66 31.08 1.13
C ALA A 464 15.32 31.69 0.71
N PHE A 465 14.54 31.01 -0.15
CA PHE A 465 13.22 31.47 -0.54
C PHE A 465 12.24 31.53 0.65
N LEU A 466 12.20 30.48 1.47
CA LEU A 466 11.32 30.43 2.66
C LEU A 466 11.66 31.54 3.66
N LYS A 467 12.96 31.75 3.96
CA LYS A 467 13.40 32.87 4.81
C LYS A 467 13.05 34.22 4.20
N GLN A 468 13.26 34.41 2.89
CA GLN A 468 12.88 35.64 2.20
C GLN A 468 11.37 35.89 2.32
N ALA A 469 10.56 34.84 2.19
CA ALA A 469 9.11 34.86 2.37
C ALA A 469 8.65 34.96 3.85
N GLY A 470 9.58 35.07 4.81
CA GLY A 470 9.27 35.28 6.22
C GLY A 470 8.90 34.02 7.00
N CYS A 471 9.29 32.84 6.54
CA CYS A 471 9.13 31.58 7.26
C CYS A 471 10.33 31.25 8.15
N ASP A 472 10.08 30.52 9.24
CA ASP A 472 11.11 29.92 10.09
C ASP A 472 11.64 28.62 9.44
N ALA A 473 12.70 28.74 8.66
CA ALA A 473 13.26 27.63 7.90
C ALA A 473 14.77 27.47 8.11
N GLU A 474 15.24 26.24 8.29
CA GLU A 474 16.66 25.92 8.37
C GLU A 474 17.05 24.73 7.49
N ALA A 475 18.35 24.66 7.14
CA ALA A 475 18.92 23.52 6.45
C ALA A 475 19.57 22.58 7.47
N MET A 476 19.36 21.28 7.31
CA MET A 476 20.04 20.24 8.08
C MET A 476 20.80 19.34 7.11
N ASN A 477 22.13 19.52 7.03
CA ASN A 477 22.97 18.54 6.35
C ASN A 477 23.30 17.41 7.32
N LEU A 478 23.01 16.17 6.92
CA LEU A 478 23.31 14.98 7.73
C LEU A 478 24.80 14.89 8.09
N LYS A 479 25.69 15.29 7.18
CA LYS A 479 27.14 15.29 7.42
C LYS A 479 27.57 16.18 8.59
N ASP A 480 26.87 17.28 8.83
CA ASP A 480 27.17 18.21 9.94
C ASP A 480 26.78 17.59 11.30
N LYS A 481 26.03 16.49 11.27
CA LYS A 481 25.65 15.65 12.43
C LYS A 481 26.47 14.36 12.52
N GLY A 482 27.49 14.19 11.67
CA GLY A 482 28.30 12.96 11.63
C GLY A 482 27.63 11.78 10.93
N ILE A 483 26.50 11.99 10.26
CA ILE A 483 25.78 10.97 9.49
C ILE A 483 26.25 11.08 8.03
N LEU A 484 27.00 10.07 7.57
CA LEU A 484 27.77 10.12 6.32
C LEU A 484 27.31 9.06 5.32
N GLY A 485 27.50 9.38 4.04
CA GLY A 485 27.34 8.44 2.92
C GLY A 485 25.91 8.17 2.46
N ASN A 486 24.91 8.73 3.13
CA ASN A 486 23.52 8.68 2.69
C ASN A 486 23.28 9.40 1.36
N GLY A 487 22.32 8.90 0.59
CA GLY A 487 21.84 9.41 -0.68
C GLY A 487 20.43 9.98 -0.60
N HIS A 488 19.78 10.11 -1.77
CA HIS A 488 18.43 10.70 -1.87
C HIS A 488 17.35 9.82 -1.22
N PHE A 489 17.57 8.51 -1.18
CA PHE A 489 16.67 7.52 -0.60
C PHE A 489 17.10 7.12 0.82
N MET A 490 17.57 8.08 1.63
CA MET A 490 18.08 7.85 2.98
C MET A 490 17.13 7.12 3.94
N MET A 491 15.84 7.01 3.62
CA MET A 491 14.86 6.22 4.36
C MET A 491 14.92 4.71 4.10
N PHE A 492 15.59 4.29 3.03
CA PHE A 492 15.85 2.90 2.64
C PHE A 492 17.27 2.44 3.01
N GLU A 493 18.09 3.36 3.46
CA GLU A 493 19.53 3.19 3.68
C GLU A 493 19.83 2.83 5.15
N ASN A 494 20.97 2.19 5.37
CA ASN A 494 21.39 1.68 6.68
C ASN A 494 21.96 2.76 7.63
#